data_AF-A0A2V1AHT7-F1
#
_entry.id   AF-A0A2V1AHT7-F1
#
_cell.length_a   1.000
_cell.length_b   1.000
_cell.length_c   1.000
_cell.angle_alpha   90.00
_cell.angle_beta   90.00
_cell.angle_gamma   90.00
#
_symmetry.space_group_name_H-M   'P 1'
#
loop_
_entity.id
_entity.type
_entity.pdbx_description
1 polymer ?
#
loop_
_entity_poly.entity_id
_entity_poly.type
_entity_poly.pdbx_seq_one_letter_code
_entity_poly.pdbx_strand_id
1 'polypeptide(L)'
;MPSNTEKKEFGPEDVPSQEDTQKLQESIRGILNPDGKNDTMDGYINNTFSYVQDMLNKVANAQDKDAASKEIADDIVSKFKGWADGQKQDREDRQNARLEAQGKEAQGKDDQGQDDQGISEKDA
;
A
#
# COMPACT_ATOMS: atom_id res chain seq x y z
N MET A 1 42.79 -4.11 25.41
CA MET A 1 42.45 -2.89 24.65
C MET A 1 40.94 -2.77 24.67
N PRO A 2 40.33 -1.81 25.39
CA PRO A 2 38.89 -1.62 25.32
C PRO A 2 38.54 -1.04 23.94
N SER A 3 37.66 -1.72 23.21
CA SER A 3 37.05 -1.20 21.98
C SER A 3 36.19 0.01 22.35
N ASN A 4 36.74 1.21 22.19
CA ASN A 4 35.98 2.44 22.31
C ASN A 4 35.17 2.60 21.01
N THR A 5 34.00 1.96 20.95
CA THR A 5 33.01 2.25 19.92
C THR A 5 32.40 3.61 20.29
N GLU A 6 33.08 4.70 19.93
CA GLU A 6 32.47 6.02 20.00
C GLU A 6 31.20 5.96 19.15
N LYS A 7 30.04 6.04 19.80
CA LYS A 7 28.76 6.25 19.12
C LYS A 7 28.90 7.58 18.39
N LYS A 8 29.21 7.53 17.10
CA LYS A 8 29.15 8.71 16.25
C LYS A 8 27.69 9.17 16.26
N GLU A 9 27.44 10.33 16.84
CA GLU A 9 26.10 10.92 16.86
C GLU A 9 25.73 11.34 15.44
N PHE A 10 24.53 10.96 15.00
CA PHE A 10 23.99 11.35 13.71
C PHE A 10 23.64 12.84 13.72
N GLY A 11 24.32 13.64 12.90
CA GLY A 11 24.14 15.09 12.82
C GLY A 11 23.41 15.56 11.55
N PRO A 12 23.10 16.86 11.44
CA PRO A 12 22.57 17.48 10.21
C PRO A 12 23.41 17.20 8.96
N GLU A 13 24.73 17.10 9.11
CA GLU A 13 25.67 16.76 8.04
C GLU A 13 25.56 15.32 7.54
N ASP A 14 24.97 14.41 8.33
CA ASP A 14 24.74 13.02 7.94
C ASP A 14 23.39 12.83 7.22
N VAL A 15 22.54 13.88 7.16
CA VAL A 15 21.32 13.86 6.36
C VAL A 15 21.70 13.96 4.88
N PRO A 16 21.24 13.03 4.01
CA PRO A 16 21.49 13.10 2.59
C PRO A 16 20.98 14.41 2.01
N SER A 17 21.73 14.96 1.04
CA SER A 17 21.27 16.14 0.32
C SER A 17 19.95 15.84 -0.41
N GLN A 18 19.17 16.89 -0.68
CA GLN A 18 17.96 16.75 -1.49
C GLN A 18 18.26 16.19 -2.88
N GLU A 19 19.39 16.56 -3.47
CA GLU A 19 19.83 16.06 -4.77
C GLU A 19 20.13 14.55 -4.72
N ASP A 20 20.83 14.06 -3.69
CA ASP A 20 21.14 12.64 -3.55
C ASP A 20 19.87 11.81 -3.30
N THR A 21 18.93 12.37 -2.53
CA THR A 21 17.63 11.73 -2.25
C THR A 21 16.80 11.62 -3.54
N GLN A 22 16.79 12.66 -4.37
CA GLN A 22 16.12 12.65 -5.68
C GLN A 22 16.76 11.67 -6.65
N LYS A 23 18.09 11.62 -6.75
CA LYS A 23 18.79 10.65 -7.61
C LYS A 23 18.47 9.21 -7.22
N LEU A 24 18.41 8.92 -5.92
CA LEU A 24 18.03 7.60 -5.43
C LEU A 24 16.56 7.29 -5.75
N GLN A 25 15.66 8.25 -5.53
CA GLN A 25 14.24 8.12 -5.88
C GLN A 25 14.04 7.84 -7.37
N GLU A 26 14.72 8.57 -8.25
CA GLU A 26 14.68 8.36 -9.69
C GLU A 26 15.25 7.01 -10.10
N SER A 27 16.33 6.57 -9.47
CA SER A 27 16.92 5.24 -9.72
C SER A 27 15.94 4.12 -9.34
N ILE A 28 15.29 4.24 -8.19
CA ILE A 28 14.26 3.28 -7.75
C ILE A 28 13.04 3.32 -8.68
N ARG A 29 12.60 4.51 -9.10
CA ARG A 29 11.52 4.67 -10.08
C ARG A 29 11.87 3.99 -11.40
N GLY A 30 13.08 4.16 -11.92
CA GLY A 30 13.54 3.50 -13.15
C GLY A 30 13.54 1.97 -13.07
N ILE A 31 13.70 1.39 -11.87
CA ILE A 31 13.66 -0.07 -11.67
C ILE A 31 12.23 -0.57 -11.49
N LEU A 32 11.43 0.12 -10.67
CA LEU A 32 10.11 -0.34 -10.21
C LEU A 32 8.95 0.14 -11.07
N ASN A 33 9.12 1.25 -11.78
CA ASN A 33 8.16 1.85 -12.71
C ASN A 33 8.88 2.38 -13.97
N PRO A 34 9.59 1.52 -14.73
CA PRO A 34 10.47 1.93 -15.84
C PRO A 34 9.75 2.73 -16.93
N ASP A 35 8.48 2.42 -17.20
CA ASP A 35 7.67 3.09 -18.21
C ASP A 35 6.86 4.27 -17.68
N GLY A 36 6.89 4.52 -16.36
CA GLY A 36 6.11 5.58 -15.71
C GLY A 36 4.59 5.38 -15.73
N LYS A 37 4.09 4.20 -16.12
CA LYS A 37 2.65 3.95 -16.34
C LYS A 37 1.90 3.47 -15.10
N ASN A 38 2.61 3.09 -14.04
CA ASN A 38 2.00 2.62 -12.81
C ASN A 38 1.92 3.75 -11.79
N ASP A 39 0.86 4.57 -11.88
CA ASP A 39 0.62 5.71 -10.98
C ASP A 39 0.59 5.31 -9.51
N THR A 40 0.07 4.11 -9.21
CA THR A 40 0.06 3.54 -7.86
C THR A 40 1.48 3.31 -7.35
N MET A 41 2.36 2.75 -8.18
CA MET A 41 3.76 2.53 -7.82
C MET A 41 4.51 3.84 -7.63
N ASP A 42 4.24 4.82 -8.49
CA ASP A 42 4.83 6.16 -8.38
C ASP A 42 4.41 6.87 -7.09
N GLY A 43 3.13 6.74 -6.72
CA GLY A 43 2.61 7.23 -5.44
C GLY A 43 3.31 6.58 -4.24
N TYR A 44 3.52 5.26 -4.26
CA TYR A 44 4.25 4.57 -3.18
C TYR A 44 5.70 5.02 -3.08
N ILE A 45 6.39 5.17 -4.20
CA ILE A 45 7.79 5.64 -4.23
C ILE A 45 7.86 7.05 -3.64
N ASN A 46 7.04 7.98 -4.12
CA ASN A 46 7.03 9.36 -3.65
C ASN A 46 6.75 9.44 -2.14
N ASN A 47 5.71 8.75 -1.67
CA ASN A 47 5.34 8.76 -0.25
C ASN A 47 6.45 8.18 0.64
N THR A 48 7.14 7.13 0.17
CA THR A 48 8.23 6.50 0.92
C THR A 48 9.42 7.45 1.07
N PHE A 49 9.84 8.09 -0.03
CA PHE A 49 10.98 9.00 0.00
C PHE A 49 10.69 10.28 0.81
N SER A 50 9.49 10.84 0.70
CA SER A 50 9.07 11.95 1.57
C SER A 50 9.12 11.57 3.04
N TYR A 51 8.58 10.40 3.40
CA TYR A 51 8.62 9.90 4.77
C TYR A 51 10.04 9.73 5.29
N VAL A 52 10.93 9.04 4.55
CA VAL A 52 12.32 8.83 4.97
C VAL A 52 13.05 10.16 5.16
N GLN A 53 12.84 11.12 4.26
CA GLN A 53 13.49 12.43 4.34
C GLN A 53 13.02 13.21 5.58
N ASP A 54 11.73 13.19 5.88
CA ASP A 54 11.18 13.82 7.09
C ASP A 54 11.73 13.19 8.37
N MET A 55 11.83 11.86 8.41
CA MET A 55 12.37 11.13 9.55
C MET A 55 13.86 11.42 9.77
N LEU A 56 14.68 11.43 8.71
CA LEU A 56 16.11 11.76 8.80
C LEU A 56 16.32 13.21 9.28
N ASN A 57 15.56 14.16 8.75
CA ASN A 57 15.58 15.54 9.22
C ASN A 57 15.18 15.66 10.70
N LYS A 58 14.19 14.88 11.15
CA LYS A 58 13.73 14.89 12.53
C LYS A 58 14.80 14.40 13.49
N VAL A 59 15.51 13.29 13.20
CA VAL A 59 16.60 12.80 14.06
C VAL A 59 17.74 13.80 14.10
N ALA A 60 18.16 14.33 12.95
CA ALA A 60 19.30 15.21 12.86
C ALA A 60 19.12 16.53 13.62
N ASN A 61 17.89 17.04 13.70
CA ASN A 61 17.56 18.29 14.38
C ASN A 61 16.97 18.07 15.79
N ALA A 62 16.81 16.83 16.25
CA ALA A 62 16.27 16.54 17.56
C ALA A 62 17.29 16.86 18.66
N GLN A 63 16.80 17.50 19.74
CA GLN A 63 17.59 17.70 20.94
C GLN A 63 17.91 16.36 21.64
N ASP A 64 16.99 15.40 21.56
CA ASP A 64 17.16 14.02 22.02
C ASP A 64 17.01 13.05 20.84
N LYS A 65 18.15 12.67 20.26
CA LYS A 65 18.23 11.82 19.06
C LYS A 65 17.77 10.39 19.32
N ASP A 66 18.01 9.87 20.53
CA ASP A 66 17.60 8.52 20.92
C ASP A 66 16.07 8.45 21.05
N ALA A 67 15.44 9.47 21.66
CA ALA A 67 13.99 9.57 21.73
C ALA A 67 13.35 9.76 20.34
N ALA A 68 13.92 10.62 19.50
CA ALA A 68 13.44 10.80 18.12
C ALA A 68 13.53 9.51 17.31
N SER A 69 14.68 8.81 17.37
CA SER A 69 14.86 7.52 16.68
C SER A 69 13.86 6.47 17.15
N LYS A 70 13.54 6.44 18.45
CA LYS A 70 12.52 5.54 19.00
C LYS A 70 11.12 5.87 18.48
N GLU A 71 10.75 7.14 18.46
CA GLU A 71 9.45 7.59 17.94
C GLU A 71 9.28 7.19 16.46
N ILE A 72 10.35 7.31 15.67
CA ILE A 72 10.37 6.92 14.26
C ILE A 72 10.22 5.40 14.12
N ALA A 73 10.94 4.62 14.93
CA ALA A 73 10.81 3.17 14.92
C ALA A 73 9.37 2.73 15.28
N ASP A 74 8.77 3.35 16.28
CA ASP A 74 7.39 3.07 16.71
C ASP A 74 6.39 3.44 15.61
N ASP A 75 6.59 4.56 14.91
CA ASP A 75 5.74 4.98 13.78
C ASP A 75 5.86 4.03 12.58
N ILE A 76 7.08 3.59 12.22
CA ILE A 76 7.29 2.58 11.17
C ILE A 76 6.57 1.28 11.53
N VAL A 77 6.71 0.80 12.77
CA VAL A 77 6.06 -0.42 13.25
C VAL A 77 4.54 -0.27 13.19
N SER A 78 4.01 0.88 13.59
CA SER A 78 2.58 1.20 13.53
C SER A 78 2.04 1.17 12.10
N LYS A 79 2.72 1.87 11.17
CA LYS A 79 2.35 1.90 9.74
C LYS A 79 2.40 0.51 9.11
N PHE A 80 3.45 -0.26 9.41
CA PHE A 80 3.57 -1.63 8.90
C PHE A 80 2.45 -2.53 9.42
N LYS A 81 2.15 -2.48 10.73
CA LYS A 81 1.03 -3.24 11.31
C LYS A 81 -0.30 -2.86 10.66
N GLY A 82 -0.57 -1.56 10.53
CA GLY A 82 -1.78 -1.05 9.86
C GLY A 82 -1.91 -1.53 8.41
N TRP A 83 -0.81 -1.50 7.65
CA TRP A 83 -0.80 -2.05 6.29
C TRP A 83 -1.01 -3.58 6.28
N ALA A 84 -0.32 -4.32 7.15
CA ALA A 84 -0.42 -5.78 7.22
C ALA A 84 -1.83 -6.26 7.61
N ASP A 85 -2.49 -5.56 8.53
CA ASP A 85 -3.88 -5.83 8.92
C ASP A 85 -4.85 -5.43 7.80
N GLY A 86 -4.61 -4.31 7.12
CA GLY A 86 -5.36 -3.91 5.93
C GLY A 86 -5.25 -4.91 4.77
N GLN A 87 -4.09 -5.54 4.56
CA GLN A 87 -3.94 -6.60 3.55
C GLN A 87 -4.74 -7.86 3.86
N LYS A 88 -4.97 -8.18 5.14
CA LYS A 88 -5.85 -9.29 5.51
C LYS A 88 -7.29 -8.94 5.22
N GLN A 89 -7.71 -7.74 5.62
CA GLN A 89 -9.07 -7.25 5.39
C GLN A 89 -9.40 -7.12 3.90
N ASP A 90 -8.52 -6.54 3.08
CA ASP A 90 -8.68 -6.45 1.63
C ASP A 90 -8.80 -7.82 0.96
N ARG A 91 -8.10 -8.84 1.50
CA ARG A 91 -8.12 -10.20 0.97
C ARG A 91 -9.45 -10.91 1.34
N GLU A 92 -9.94 -10.69 2.55
CA GLU A 92 -11.25 -11.17 3.02
C GLU A 92 -12.41 -10.48 2.30
N ASP A 93 -12.36 -9.16 2.11
CA ASP A 93 -13.39 -8.38 1.41
C ASP A 93 -13.46 -8.75 -0.08
N ARG A 94 -12.32 -8.96 -0.75
CA ARG A 94 -12.31 -9.47 -2.14
C ARG A 94 -12.81 -10.90 -2.22
N GLN A 95 -12.60 -11.73 -1.20
CA GLN A 95 -13.13 -13.09 -1.16
C GLN A 95 -14.65 -13.10 -0.95
N ASN A 96 -15.17 -12.27 -0.05
CA ASN A 96 -16.61 -12.09 0.16
C ASN A 96 -17.31 -11.50 -1.06
N ALA A 97 -16.74 -10.47 -1.69
CA ALA A 97 -17.30 -9.91 -2.92
C ALA A 97 -17.35 -10.93 -4.07
N ARG A 98 -16.39 -11.87 -4.12
CA ARG A 98 -16.38 -12.95 -5.11
C ARG A 98 -17.42 -14.03 -4.81
N LEU A 99 -17.69 -14.32 -3.54
CA LEU A 99 -18.74 -15.24 -3.10
C LEU A 99 -20.14 -14.66 -3.32
N GLU A 100 -20.34 -13.36 -3.07
CA GLU A 100 -21.62 -12.68 -3.35
C GLU A 100 -21.91 -12.58 -4.87
N ALA A 101 -20.88 -12.37 -5.69
CA ALA A 101 -21.03 -12.37 -7.15
C ALA A 101 -21.41 -13.76 -7.69
N GLN A 102 -20.87 -14.84 -7.12
CA GLN A 102 -21.25 -16.22 -7.49
C GLN A 102 -22.62 -16.64 -6.94
N GLY A 103 -23.09 -16.05 -5.84
CA GLY A 103 -24.43 -16.29 -5.30
C GLY A 103 -25.57 -15.70 -6.15
N LYS A 104 -25.33 -14.61 -6.90
CA LYS A 104 -26.35 -13.97 -7.73
C LYS A 104 -26.57 -14.62 -9.11
N GLU A 105 -25.61 -15.39 -9.63
CA GLU A 105 -25.78 -16.12 -10.90
C GLU A 105 -26.62 -17.40 -10.77
N ALA A 106 -26.80 -17.93 -9.56
CA ALA A 106 -27.59 -19.14 -9.33
C ALA A 106 -29.12 -18.92 -9.24
N GLN A 107 -29.59 -17.67 -9.16
CA GLN A 107 -31.01 -17.35 -8.93
C GLN A 107 -31.72 -16.71 -10.14
N GLY A 108 -31.10 -16.76 -11.32
CA GLY A 108 -31.65 -16.20 -12.57
C GLY A 108 -32.12 -17.21 -13.61
N LYS A 109 -32.19 -18.52 -13.29
CA LYS A 109 -32.52 -19.58 -14.26
C LYS A 109 -33.77 -20.42 -13.99
N ASP A 110 -34.57 -20.07 -12.98
CA ASP A 110 -35.79 -20.83 -12.63
C ASP A 110 -37.08 -20.00 -12.76
N ASP A 111 -37.13 -18.98 -13.63
CA ASP A 111 -38.36 -18.25 -13.97
C ASP A 111 -38.52 -18.08 -15.49
N GLN A 112 -38.49 -19.20 -16.22
CA GLN A 112 -39.21 -19.28 -17.49
C GLN A 112 -40.37 -20.25 -17.30
N GLY A 113 -41.53 -19.64 -17.08
CA GLY A 113 -42.81 -20.31 -16.91
C GLY A 113 -43.07 -21.37 -18.00
N GLN A 114 -43.38 -22.56 -17.51
CA GLN A 114 -44.43 -23.39 -18.10
C GLN A 114 -45.73 -22.59 -18.17
N ASP A 115 -46.62 -22.99 -19.09
CA ASP A 115 -47.97 -22.51 -19.44
C ASP A 115 -47.92 -22.00 -20.90
N ASP A 116 -48.56 -22.57 -21.92
CA ASP A 116 -49.79 -23.34 -21.99
C ASP A 116 -49.83 -24.08 -23.34
N GLN A 117 -50.19 -25.37 -23.34
CA GLN A 117 -50.54 -26.13 -24.54
C GLN A 117 -52.06 -26.15 -24.69
N GLY A 118 -52.58 -25.66 -25.82
CA GLY A 118 -53.99 -25.73 -26.23
C GLY A 118 -54.50 -24.33 -26.61
N ILE A 119 -55.20 -24.07 -27.72
CA ILE A 119 -56.35 -24.76 -28.29
C ILE A 119 -56.40 -24.42 -29.80
N SER A 120 -56.75 -25.43 -30.60
CA SER A 120 -57.10 -25.31 -32.03
C SER A 120 -58.48 -24.69 -32.28
N GLU A 121 -58.67 -24.24 -33.52
CA GLU A 121 -59.91 -24.02 -34.29
C GLU A 121 -60.55 -22.62 -34.35
N LYS A 122 -60.62 -22.17 -35.62
CA LYS A 122 -61.71 -21.46 -36.34
C LYS A 122 -62.04 -20.02 -35.93
N ASP A 123 -61.85 -19.09 -36.88
CA ASP A 123 -62.95 -18.60 -37.73
C ASP A 123 -62.43 -17.62 -38.81
N ALA A 124 -63.21 -17.52 -39.90
CA ALA A 124 -63.14 -16.66 -41.10
C ALA A 124 -62.41 -17.21 -42.34
#